data_AF-A0A8T4ZI59-F1
#
_entry.id   AF-A0A8T4ZI59-F1
#
_cell.length_a   1.000
_cell.length_b   1.000
_cell.length_c   1.000
_cell.angle_alpha   90.00
_cell.angle_beta   90.00
_cell.angle_gamma   90.00
#
_symmetry.space_group_name_H-M   'P 1'
#
loop_
_entity.id
_entity.type
_entity.pdbx_description
1 polymer ?
#
loop_
_entity_poly.entity_id
_entity_poly.type
_entity_poly.pdbx_seq_one_letter_code
_entity_poly.pdbx_strand_id
1 'polypeptide(L)'
;MVREETLDPENWEEMRELGHKMLDDMIDFQQESASRNYMSLGTPEAVKELLIPLPDEGEGECKVFEIYQKNIKPFHGVSLSPRFWGGCSWLRLHIWNACRHADLWIKRSIRGTPVHRRPYT
;
A
#
# COMPACT_ATOMS: atom_id res chain seq x y z
N MET A 1 35.41 -25.47 -1.84
CA MET A 1 34.79 -24.23 -1.34
C MET A 1 33.62 -23.93 -2.26
N VAL A 2 32.40 -23.93 -1.74
CA VAL A 2 31.22 -23.52 -2.51
C VAL A 2 31.29 -22.00 -2.62
N ARG A 3 31.23 -21.48 -3.85
CA ARG A 3 31.16 -20.04 -4.10
C ARG A 3 29.75 -19.59 -3.70
N GLU A 4 29.63 -18.62 -2.81
CA GLU A 4 28.33 -18.07 -2.45
C GLU A 4 27.80 -17.25 -3.63
N GLU A 5 26.57 -17.56 -4.04
CA GLU A 5 25.81 -16.75 -4.99
C GLU A 5 25.45 -15.42 -4.31
N THR A 6 25.89 -14.29 -4.88
CA THR A 6 25.56 -12.95 -4.36
C THR A 6 24.48 -12.33 -5.23
N LEU A 7 23.60 -11.54 -4.61
CA LEU A 7 22.61 -10.72 -5.33
C LEU A 7 23.17 -9.35 -5.72
N ASP A 8 24.50 -9.21 -5.69
CA ASP A 8 25.15 -7.95 -6.04
C ASP A 8 25.13 -7.80 -7.57
N PRO A 9 24.71 -6.64 -8.09
CA PRO A 9 24.73 -6.40 -9.52
C PRO A 9 26.16 -6.42 -10.04
N GLU A 10 26.34 -6.90 -11.26
CA GLU A 10 27.63 -6.87 -11.94
C GLU A 10 28.09 -5.42 -12.20
N ASN A 11 27.14 -4.51 -12.44
CA ASN A 11 27.38 -3.08 -12.65
C ASN A 11 26.48 -2.21 -11.76
N TRP A 12 27.08 -1.58 -10.76
CA TRP A 12 26.39 -0.68 -9.82
C TRP A 12 25.88 0.61 -10.46
N GLU A 13 26.50 1.09 -11.55
CA GLU A 13 26.05 2.33 -12.20
C GLU A 13 24.80 2.07 -13.04
N GLU A 14 24.77 0.96 -13.80
CA GLU A 14 23.57 0.54 -14.54
C GLU A 14 22.40 0.26 -13.57
N MET A 15 22.68 -0.40 -12.44
CA MET A 15 21.66 -0.62 -11.40
C MET A 15 21.16 0.71 -10.80
N ARG A 16 22.04 1.70 -10.61
CA ARG A 16 21.65 3.04 -10.13
C ARG A 16 20.74 3.73 -11.13
N GLU A 17 21.11 3.75 -12.41
CA GLU A 17 20.31 4.36 -13.47
C GLU A 17 18.93 3.70 -13.58
N LEU A 18 18.88 2.37 -13.54
CA LEU A 18 17.63 1.62 -13.52
C LEU A 18 16.79 1.97 -12.29
N GLY A 19 17.40 2.01 -11.10
CA GLY A 19 16.72 2.34 -9.85
C GLY A 19 16.10 3.75 -9.88
N HIS A 20 16.79 4.74 -10.45
CA HIS A 20 16.23 6.08 -10.65
C HIS A 20 15.00 6.05 -11.55
N LYS A 21 15.10 5.36 -12.70
CA LYS A 21 13.97 5.19 -13.61
C LYS A 21 12.76 4.52 -12.95
N MET A 22 12.99 3.48 -12.15
CA MET A 22 11.92 2.80 -11.41
C MET A 22 11.23 3.75 -10.42
N LEU A 23 11.99 4.58 -9.72
CA LEU A 23 11.44 5.55 -8.76
C LEU A 23 10.62 6.62 -9.47
N ASP A 24 11.15 7.21 -10.54
CA ASP A 24 10.44 8.22 -11.34
C ASP A 24 9.12 7.65 -11.87
N ASP A 25 9.15 6.43 -12.45
CA ASP A 25 7.97 5.74 -12.95
C ASP A 25 6.89 5.48 -11.90
N MET A 26 7.29 5.27 -10.63
CA MET A 26 6.36 5.07 -9.51
C MET A 26 5.81 6.38 -8.96
N ILE A 27 6.62 7.44 -8.96
CA ILE A 27 6.16 8.79 -8.61
C ILE A 27 5.10 9.24 -9.62
N ASP A 28 5.38 9.09 -10.92
CA ASP A 28 4.44 9.39 -12.00
C ASP A 28 3.17 8.54 -11.87
N PHE A 29 3.32 7.24 -11.58
CA PHE A 29 2.19 6.35 -11.36
C PHE A 29 1.27 6.82 -10.22
N GLN A 30 1.85 7.36 -9.14
CA GLN A 30 1.13 7.86 -7.97
C GLN A 30 0.52 9.24 -8.21
N GLN A 31 1.21 10.11 -8.95
CA GLN A 31 0.72 11.44 -9.32
C GLN A 31 -0.62 11.37 -10.08
N GLU A 32 -0.77 10.35 -10.93
CA GLU A 32 -1.99 10.12 -11.71
C GLU A 32 -3.05 9.24 -11.00
N SER A 33 -2.83 8.88 -9.74
CA SER A 33 -3.72 7.97 -9.00
C SER A 33 -5.16 8.48 -8.85
N ALA A 34 -5.37 9.80 -8.86
CA ALA A 34 -6.70 10.40 -8.70
C ALA A 34 -7.57 10.33 -9.96
N SER A 35 -6.94 10.33 -11.15
CA SER A 35 -7.60 10.27 -12.45
C SER A 35 -7.79 8.83 -12.96
N ARG A 36 -6.99 7.88 -12.46
CA ARG A 36 -7.08 6.46 -12.82
C ARG A 36 -8.36 5.80 -12.28
N ASN A 37 -8.75 4.69 -12.92
CA ASN A 37 -9.83 3.81 -12.43
C ASN A 37 -9.56 3.34 -11.00
N TYR A 38 -10.63 3.16 -10.22
CA TYR A 38 -10.52 2.76 -8.81
C TYR A 38 -10.00 1.33 -8.64
N MET A 39 -10.14 0.48 -9.67
CA MET A 39 -9.69 -0.91 -9.68
C MET A 39 -9.41 -1.31 -11.13
N SER A 40 -8.35 -2.08 -11.32
CA SER A 40 -7.99 -2.67 -12.61
C SER A 40 -7.61 -4.13 -12.37
N LEU A 41 -8.46 -5.05 -12.82
CA LEU A 41 -8.23 -6.49 -12.64
C LEU A 41 -7.30 -7.02 -13.74
N GLY A 42 -6.40 -7.92 -13.36
CA GLY A 42 -5.51 -8.62 -14.28
C GLY A 42 -6.27 -9.37 -15.37
N THR A 43 -5.75 -9.33 -16.59
CA THR A 43 -6.26 -10.18 -17.68
C THR A 43 -5.71 -11.61 -17.54
N PRO A 44 -6.44 -12.64 -18.02
CA PRO A 44 -5.92 -14.00 -18.06
C PRO A 44 -4.59 -14.11 -18.83
N GLU A 45 -4.40 -13.26 -19.85
CA GLU A 45 -3.17 -13.19 -20.64
C GLU A 45 -1.99 -12.70 -19.80
N ALA A 46 -2.16 -11.63 -19.02
CA ALA A 46 -1.12 -11.11 -18.14
C ALA A 46 -0.73 -12.13 -17.06
N VAL A 47 -1.71 -12.86 -16.52
CA VAL A 47 -1.46 -13.94 -15.55
C VAL A 47 -0.68 -15.09 -16.19
N LYS A 48 -1.02 -15.49 -17.42
CA LYS A 48 -0.29 -16.54 -18.14
C LYS A 48 1.16 -16.16 -18.42
N GLU A 49 1.43 -14.89 -18.73
CA GLU A 49 2.80 -14.40 -18.93
C GLU A 49 3.63 -14.42 -17.64
N LEU A 50 3.00 -14.34 -16.46
CA LEU A 50 3.66 -14.40 -15.16
C LEU A 50 3.81 -15.83 -14.62
N LEU A 51 2.92 -16.75 -15.00
CA LEU A 51 2.92 -18.15 -14.56
C LEU A 51 3.80 -19.03 -15.45
N ILE A 52 5.07 -18.65 -15.56
CA ILE A 52 6.12 -19.43 -16.24
C ILE A 52 6.97 -20.19 -15.20
N PRO A 53 7.59 -21.32 -15.56
CA PRO A 53 8.57 -21.96 -14.69
C PRO A 53 9.72 -21.01 -14.36
N LEU A 54 10.23 -21.06 -13.13
CA LEU A 54 11.36 -20.24 -12.72
C LEU A 54 12.60 -20.66 -13.53
N PRO A 55 13.28 -19.73 -14.21
CA PRO A 55 14.49 -20.02 -14.96
C PRO A 55 15.63 -20.42 -14.01
N ASP A 56 16.53 -21.27 -14.49
CA ASP A 56 17.71 -21.71 -13.73
C ASP A 56 18.75 -20.58 -13.56
N GLU A 57 18.73 -19.59 -14.45
CA GLU A 57 19.59 -18.41 -14.43
C GLU A 57 18.75 -17.12 -14.35
N GLY A 58 19.30 -16.07 -13.73
CA GLY A 58 18.65 -14.77 -13.62
C GLY A 58 18.46 -14.11 -14.99
N GLU A 59 17.25 -13.62 -15.27
CA GLU A 59 16.91 -12.98 -16.54
C GLU A 59 17.34 -11.50 -16.66
N GLY A 60 17.97 -10.97 -15.60
CA GLY A 60 18.41 -9.57 -15.51
C GLY A 60 17.32 -8.61 -15.03
N GLU A 61 17.72 -7.62 -14.22
CA GLU A 61 16.88 -6.63 -13.57
C GLU A 61 16.03 -5.80 -14.55
N CYS A 62 16.61 -5.40 -15.68
CA CYS A 62 15.90 -4.63 -16.71
C CYS A 62 14.71 -5.40 -17.29
N LYS A 63 14.89 -6.69 -17.60
CA LYS A 63 13.85 -7.53 -18.20
C LYS A 63 12.73 -7.80 -17.19
N VAL A 64 13.08 -8.07 -15.93
CA VAL A 64 12.10 -8.20 -14.85
C VAL A 64 11.29 -6.92 -14.67
N PHE A 65 11.94 -5.75 -14.77
CA PHE A 65 11.24 -4.47 -14.67
C PHE A 65 10.27 -4.23 -15.84
N GLU A 66 10.63 -4.62 -17.07
CA GLU A 66 9.72 -4.56 -18.22
C GLU A 66 8.48 -5.45 -18.02
N ILE A 67 8.66 -6.67 -17.52
CA ILE A 67 7.56 -7.59 -17.21
C ILE A 67 6.65 -6.97 -16.14
N TYR A 68 7.23 -6.37 -15.09
CA TYR A 68 6.47 -5.65 -14.07
C TYR A 68 5.64 -4.51 -14.66
N GLN A 69 6.24 -3.67 -15.51
CA GLN A 69 5.54 -2.53 -16.12
C GLN A 69 4.37 -2.97 -17.00
N LYS A 70 4.51 -4.09 -17.73
CA LYS A 70 3.49 -4.60 -18.63
C LYS A 70 2.39 -5.36 -17.90
N ASN A 71 2.76 -6.27 -17.01
CA ASN A 71 1.86 -7.31 -16.50
C ASN A 71 1.44 -7.12 -15.04
N ILE A 72 2.07 -6.20 -14.30
CA ILE A 72 1.76 -5.96 -12.88
C ILE A 72 1.29 -4.52 -12.67
N LYS A 73 2.09 -3.51 -13.04
CA LYS A 73 1.80 -2.07 -12.83
C LYS A 73 0.38 -1.64 -13.26
N PRO A 74 -0.18 -2.08 -14.41
CA PRO A 74 -1.51 -1.63 -14.85
C PRO A 74 -2.65 -2.21 -14.00
N PHE A 75 -2.41 -3.34 -13.33
CA PHE A 75 -3.42 -4.08 -12.59
C PHE A 75 -3.25 -3.85 -11.10
N HIS A 76 -4.22 -3.18 -10.50
CA HIS A 76 -4.15 -2.77 -9.12
C HIS A 76 -5.49 -2.93 -8.43
N GLY A 77 -5.40 -3.31 -7.15
CA GLY A 77 -6.53 -3.38 -6.27
C GLY A 77 -7.05 -2.00 -5.87
N VAL A 78 -8.20 -2.01 -5.20
CA VAL A 78 -8.88 -0.81 -4.72
C VAL A 78 -8.05 0.05 -3.77
N SER A 79 -7.06 -0.53 -3.08
CA SER A 79 -6.26 0.13 -2.05
C SER A 79 -5.39 1.29 -2.55
N LEU A 80 -5.05 1.31 -3.85
CA LEU A 80 -4.24 2.39 -4.44
C LEU A 80 -5.07 3.63 -4.81
N SER A 81 -6.40 3.54 -4.78
CA SER A 81 -7.25 4.68 -5.08
C SER A 81 -7.30 5.65 -3.90
N PRO A 82 -7.12 6.98 -4.12
CA PRO A 82 -7.35 7.99 -3.08
C PRO A 82 -8.79 7.99 -2.53
N ARG A 83 -9.72 7.33 -3.23
CA ARG A 83 -11.14 7.21 -2.84
C ARG A 83 -11.43 5.92 -2.07
N PHE A 84 -10.42 5.11 -1.79
CA PHE A 84 -10.57 3.90 -1.00
C PHE A 84 -10.53 4.22 0.50
N TRP A 85 -11.64 3.93 1.18
CA TRP A 85 -11.81 4.15 2.62
C TRP A 85 -12.06 2.84 3.40
N GLY A 86 -11.79 1.69 2.78
CA GLY A 86 -11.98 0.35 3.37
C GLY A 86 -10.77 -0.13 4.18
N GLY A 87 -11.00 -1.03 5.13
CA GLY A 87 -9.94 -1.67 5.95
C GLY A 87 -9.73 -1.04 7.34
N CYS A 88 -9.75 0.29 7.45
CA CYS A 88 -9.66 1.01 8.74
C CYS A 88 -11.00 1.58 9.25
N SER A 89 -12.11 1.30 8.57
CA SER A 89 -13.44 1.83 8.94
C SER A 89 -13.88 1.42 10.35
N TRP A 90 -13.44 0.27 10.85
CA TRP A 90 -13.65 -0.12 12.25
C TRP A 90 -12.89 0.79 13.23
N LEU A 91 -11.60 1.07 12.98
CA LEU A 91 -10.80 1.93 13.85
C LEU A 91 -11.30 3.37 13.85
N ARG A 92 -11.76 3.88 12.70
CA ARG A 92 -12.34 5.23 12.60
C ARG A 92 -13.70 5.32 13.28
N LEU A 93 -14.54 4.29 13.25
CA LEU A 93 -15.81 4.27 13.99
C LEU A 93 -15.57 4.25 15.50
N HIS A 94 -14.62 3.46 15.98
CA HIS A 94 -14.26 3.42 17.41
C HIS A 94 -13.60 4.71 17.89
N ILE A 95 -12.67 5.29 17.12
CA ILE A 95 -12.05 6.58 17.46
C ILE A 95 -13.08 7.71 17.38
N TRP A 96 -13.94 7.73 16.36
CA TRP A 96 -14.99 8.75 16.23
C TRP A 96 -16.05 8.63 17.34
N ASN A 97 -16.48 7.41 17.71
CA ASN A 97 -17.36 7.19 18.85
C ASN A 97 -16.69 7.54 20.18
N ALA A 98 -15.40 7.25 20.35
CA ALA A 98 -14.63 7.62 21.54
C ALA A 98 -14.50 9.15 21.67
N CYS A 99 -14.18 9.85 20.58
CA CYS A 99 -14.13 11.31 20.55
C CYS A 99 -15.51 11.93 20.81
N ARG A 100 -16.60 11.35 20.26
CA ARG A 100 -17.97 11.82 20.52
C ARG A 100 -18.39 11.60 21.97
N HIS A 101 -18.04 10.47 22.57
CA HIS A 101 -18.29 10.22 23.99
C HIS A 101 -17.46 11.12 24.90
N ALA A 102 -16.19 11.40 24.56
CA ALA A 102 -15.36 12.34 25.30
C ALA A 102 -15.95 13.76 25.26
N ASP A 103 -16.40 14.23 24.09
CA ASP A 103 -17.04 15.55 23.94
C ASP A 103 -18.38 15.64 24.70
N LEU A 104 -19.19 14.57 24.66
CA LEU A 104 -20.42 14.49 25.47
C LEU A 104 -20.13 14.46 26.97
N TRP A 105 -19.08 13.76 27.41
CA TRP A 105 -18.65 13.70 28.81
C TRP A 105 -18.14 15.07 29.29
N ILE A 106 -17.33 15.75 28.48
CA ILE A 106 -16.83 17.11 28.75
C ILE A 106 -18.00 18.12 28.80
N LYS A 107 -18.94 18.05 27.85
CA LYS A 107 -20.12 18.94 27.85
C LYS A 107 -21.08 18.69 29.02
N ARG A 108 -21.06 17.48 29.59
CA ARG A 108 -21.88 17.07 30.74
C ARG A 108 -21.19 17.35 32.07
N SER A 109 -19.86 17.34 32.12
CA SER A 109 -19.08 17.76 33.29
C SER A 109 -19.02 19.28 33.45
N ILE A 110 -19.02 20.04 32.34
CA ILE A 110 -19.03 21.51 32.35
C ILE A 110 -20.42 22.08 32.70
N ARG A 111 -21.51 21.41 32.33
CA ARG A 111 -22.88 21.78 32.73
C ARG A 111 -23.22 21.13 34.07
N GLY A 112 -22.73 21.74 35.15
CA GLY A 112 -22.80 21.27 36.54
C GLY A 112 -24.10 20.58 36.94
N THR A 113 -24.13 19.26 36.79
CA THR A 113 -25.08 18.40 37.48
C THR A 113 -24.38 17.85 38.72
N PRO A 114 -24.98 17.96 39.92
CA PRO A 114 -24.35 17.50 41.13
C PRO A 114 -24.20 15.99 41.06
N VAL A 115 -22.96 15.51 41.07
CA VAL A 115 -22.65 14.09 41.16
C VAL A 115 -23.11 13.62 42.53
N HIS A 116 -24.25 12.94 42.59
CA HIS A 116 -24.68 12.21 43.78
C HIS A 116 -23.65 11.10 44.02
N ARG A 117 -22.67 11.36 44.90
CA ARG A 117 -21.76 10.33 45.39
C ARG A 117 -22.60 9.31 46.14
N ARG A 118 -22.73 8.09 45.60
CA ARG A 118 -23.26 6.98 46.39
C ARG A 118 -22.32 6.77 47.59
N PRO A 119 -22.82 6.70 48.83
CA PRO A 119 -21.98 6.31 49.95
C PRO A 119 -21.59 4.84 49.75
N TYR A 120 -20.32 4.55 50.01
CA TYR A 120 -19.82 3.20 50.13
C TYR A 120 -20.30 2.68 51.49
N THR A 121 -21.24 1.75 51.48
CA THR A 121 -21.50 0.78 52.56
C THR A 121 -21.68 -0.57 51.91
#